data_AF-K9FAX2-F1
#
_entry.id   AF-K9FAX2-F1
#
_cell.length_a   1.000
_cell.length_b   1.000
_cell.length_c   1.000
_cell.angle_alpha   90.00
_cell.angle_beta   90.00
_cell.angle_gamma   90.00
#
_symmetry.space_group_name_H-M   'P 1'
#
loop_
_entity.id
_entity.type
_entity.pdbx_description
1 polymer ?
#
loop_
_entity_poly.entity_id
_entity_poly.type
_entity_poly.pdbx_seq_one_letter_code
_entity_poly.pdbx_strand_id
1 'polypeptide(L)'
;MNLNGLSWPTKHLHTSTRNGSTWGYVIYRTTFTPHSNAAFLRIVDLLNSYMKHGLCSECVSSGNNTPTKTELTFYHELWAQHSSVIMNHPRFDRASIDSVRVHFRRWVDTQENQGLSTQYRMCMVIDEESLQTLLDTPPPQECSDEKLIDPTRHVKVVPLLPYSDDEIDELDGFMGG
;
A
#
# COMPACT_ATOMS: atom_id res chain seq x y z
N MET A 1 4.81 7.79 25.26
CA MET A 1 3.73 8.04 24.28
C MET A 1 2.76 6.88 24.35
N ASN A 2 1.46 7.16 24.51
CA ASN A 2 0.43 6.15 24.73
C ASN A 2 -0.21 5.80 23.38
N LEU A 3 0.12 4.61 22.84
CA LEU A 3 -0.35 4.11 21.56
C LEU A 3 -1.69 3.35 21.69
N ASN A 4 -2.32 3.35 22.87
CA ASN A 4 -3.41 2.42 23.17
C ASN A 4 -4.69 2.66 22.34
N GLY A 5 -4.90 3.85 21.77
CA GLY A 5 -6.09 4.22 20.99
C GLY A 5 -6.02 4.03 19.47
N LEU A 6 -4.90 3.60 18.91
CA LEU A 6 -4.79 3.34 17.46
C LEU A 6 -5.21 1.89 17.11
N SER A 7 -5.55 1.62 15.87
CA SER A 7 -5.71 0.24 15.38
C SER A 7 -4.34 -0.48 15.43
N TRP A 8 -4.34 -1.82 15.51
CA TRP A 8 -3.09 -2.60 15.50
C TRP A 8 -2.22 -2.33 14.24
N PRO A 9 -2.78 -2.25 13.01
CA PRO A 9 -2.02 -1.89 11.81
C PRO A 9 -1.35 -0.51 11.90
N THR A 10 -2.08 0.51 12.37
CA THR A 10 -1.55 1.88 12.50
C THR A 10 -0.47 1.96 13.59
N LYS A 11 -0.60 1.21 14.69
CA LYS A 11 0.48 1.10 15.72
C LYS A 11 1.73 0.46 15.15
N HIS A 12 1.58 -0.63 14.39
CA HIS A 12 2.71 -1.33 13.80
C HIS A 12 3.43 -0.46 12.77
N LEU A 13 2.68 0.27 11.96
CA LEU A 13 3.24 1.22 11.00
C LEU A 13 4.01 2.32 11.73
N HIS A 14 3.42 2.93 12.76
CA HIS A 14 4.07 3.96 13.57
C HIS A 14 5.33 3.47 14.28
N THR A 15 5.34 2.26 14.83
CA THR A 15 6.56 1.70 15.45
C THR A 15 7.65 1.43 14.43
N SER A 16 7.29 1.01 13.21
CA SER A 16 8.25 0.77 12.12
C SER A 16 8.88 2.06 11.57
N THR A 17 8.13 3.16 11.53
CA THR A 17 8.60 4.43 10.95
C THR A 17 9.29 5.36 11.96
N ARG A 18 9.20 5.05 13.26
CA ARG A 18 9.78 5.83 14.37
C ARG A 18 11.31 6.02 14.28
N ASN A 19 12.00 5.15 13.55
CA ASN A 19 13.45 5.25 13.33
C ASN A 19 13.83 6.13 12.13
N GLY A 20 12.88 6.89 11.57
CA GLY A 20 13.10 7.70 10.36
C GLY A 20 12.96 6.92 9.05
N SER A 21 12.45 5.69 9.12
CA SER A 21 12.16 4.86 7.95
C SER A 21 10.90 5.35 7.24
N THR A 22 10.95 5.40 5.92
CA THR A 22 9.77 5.64 5.07
C THR A 22 8.91 4.38 4.97
N TRP A 23 7.61 4.53 4.74
CA TRP A 23 6.70 3.41 4.51
C TRP A 23 5.91 3.60 3.21
N GLY A 24 5.44 2.51 2.63
CA GLY A 24 4.67 2.54 1.38
C GLY A 24 4.74 1.21 0.68
N TYR A 25 4.29 1.16 -0.56
CA TYR A 25 4.36 -0.04 -1.38
C TYR A 25 5.48 0.03 -2.40
N VAL A 26 5.95 -1.14 -2.80
CA VAL A 26 6.73 -1.29 -4.03
C VAL A 26 5.74 -1.53 -5.16
N ILE A 27 5.71 -0.63 -6.14
CA ILE A 27 4.75 -0.67 -7.25
C ILE A 27 5.51 -0.96 -8.54
N TYR A 28 5.28 -2.13 -9.11
CA TYR A 28 5.79 -2.52 -10.42
C TYR A 28 4.84 -2.09 -11.51
N ARG A 29 5.37 -1.34 -12.47
CA ARG A 29 4.67 -1.06 -13.73
C ARG A 29 5.08 -2.08 -14.77
N THR A 30 4.11 -2.80 -15.33
CA THR A 30 4.38 -3.83 -16.35
C THR A 30 3.69 -3.56 -17.68
N THR A 31 3.07 -2.39 -17.85
CA THR A 31 2.53 -1.90 -19.14
C THR A 31 3.14 -0.56 -19.52
N PHE A 32 3.61 -0.45 -20.77
CA PHE A 32 4.25 0.77 -21.31
C PHE A 32 3.58 1.31 -22.59
N THR A 33 2.31 0.99 -22.80
CA THR A 33 1.48 1.55 -23.90
C THR A 33 1.40 3.09 -23.84
N PRO A 34 1.14 3.79 -24.97
CA PRO A 34 0.94 5.25 -24.96
C PRO A 34 -0.16 5.70 -24.00
N HIS A 35 -1.24 4.92 -23.91
CA HIS A 35 -2.34 5.16 -22.99
C HIS A 35 -1.90 5.00 -21.53
N SER A 36 -1.22 3.89 -21.17
CA SER A 36 -0.70 3.71 -19.81
C SER A 36 0.31 4.78 -19.42
N ASN A 37 1.17 5.25 -20.35
CA ASN A 37 2.13 6.32 -20.07
C ASN A 37 1.44 7.63 -19.67
N ALA A 38 0.30 7.96 -20.29
CA ALA A 38 -0.48 9.14 -19.94
C ALA A 38 -1.26 8.99 -18.63
N ALA A 39 -1.66 7.77 -18.29
CA ALA A 39 -2.52 7.47 -17.15
C ALA A 39 -1.77 7.11 -15.85
N PHE A 40 -0.54 6.57 -15.95
CA PHE A 40 0.11 5.87 -14.83
C PHE A 40 0.29 6.74 -13.57
N LEU A 41 0.70 8.01 -13.71
CA LEU A 41 0.83 8.89 -12.56
C LEU A 41 -0.51 9.14 -11.85
N ARG A 42 -1.61 9.28 -12.61
CA ARG A 42 -2.95 9.44 -12.04
C ARG A 42 -3.39 8.20 -11.27
N ILE A 43 -3.01 7.02 -11.75
CA ILE A 43 -3.28 5.76 -11.03
C ILE A 43 -2.49 5.68 -9.73
N VAL A 44 -1.22 6.10 -9.72
CA VAL A 44 -0.43 6.17 -8.49
C VAL A 44 -1.07 7.15 -7.49
N ASP A 45 -1.53 8.32 -7.96
CA ASP A 45 -2.23 9.29 -7.12
C ASP A 45 -3.56 8.75 -6.56
N LEU A 46 -4.30 7.98 -7.37
CA LEU A 46 -5.52 7.30 -6.94
C LEU A 46 -5.23 6.28 -5.84
N LEU A 47 -4.23 5.41 -6.02
CA LEU A 47 -3.80 4.45 -5.00
C LEU A 47 -3.38 5.16 -3.71
N ASN A 48 -2.61 6.24 -3.81
CA ASN A 48 -2.24 7.08 -2.67
C ASN A 48 -3.46 7.66 -1.96
N SER A 49 -4.48 8.07 -2.71
CA SER A 49 -5.72 8.59 -2.15
C SER A 49 -6.48 7.51 -1.37
N TYR A 50 -6.53 6.28 -1.88
CA TYR A 50 -7.12 5.13 -1.17
C TYR A 50 -6.37 4.77 0.11
N MET A 51 -5.04 4.74 0.06
CA MET A 51 -4.21 4.50 1.25
C MET A 51 -4.41 5.57 2.31
N LYS A 52 -4.42 6.84 1.89
CA LYS A 52 -4.70 7.97 2.77
C LYS A 52 -6.10 7.88 3.37
N HIS A 53 -7.10 7.52 2.55
CA HIS A 53 -8.47 7.35 3.01
C HIS A 53 -8.59 6.24 4.05
N GLY A 54 -8.02 5.06 3.80
CA GLY A 54 -8.00 3.94 4.75
C GLY A 54 -7.36 4.32 6.09
N LEU A 55 -6.21 4.99 6.02
CA LEU A 55 -5.52 5.50 7.21
C LEU A 55 -6.38 6.51 7.98
N CYS A 56 -7.06 7.43 7.29
CA CYS A 56 -7.95 8.41 7.89
C CYS A 56 -9.25 7.79 8.44
N SER A 57 -9.84 6.79 7.78
CA SER A 57 -11.08 6.16 8.26
C SER A 57 -10.85 5.40 9.57
N GLU A 58 -9.70 4.77 9.75
CA GLU A 58 -9.32 4.15 11.03
C GLU A 58 -9.26 5.14 12.20
N CYS A 59 -8.90 6.40 11.94
CA CYS A 59 -8.89 7.48 12.93
C CYS A 59 -10.29 7.76 13.48
N VAL A 60 -11.30 7.74 12.59
CA VAL A 60 -12.68 8.10 12.91
C VAL A 60 -13.40 6.95 13.59
N SER A 61 -13.07 5.70 13.23
CA SER A 61 -13.73 4.50 13.77
C SER A 61 -13.20 4.05 15.14
N SER A 62 -11.99 4.47 15.55
CA SER A 62 -11.37 4.04 16.81
C SER A 62 -11.93 4.72 18.08
N GLY A 63 -12.84 5.69 17.94
CA GLY A 63 -13.40 6.42 19.09
C GLY A 63 -14.88 6.75 18.93
N ASN A 64 -15.67 6.51 20.00
CA ASN A 64 -17.04 7.02 20.13
C ASN A 64 -17.14 8.56 20.22
N ASN A 65 -16.03 9.29 20.03
CA ASN A 65 -15.94 10.75 20.12
C ASN A 65 -15.08 11.28 18.98
N THR A 66 -15.29 12.56 18.64
CA THR A 66 -14.48 13.31 17.67
C THR A 66 -12.98 13.08 17.86
N PRO A 67 -12.22 12.83 16.77
CA PRO A 67 -10.79 12.55 16.86
C PRO A 67 -10.08 13.71 17.57
N THR A 68 -9.28 13.38 18.57
CA THR A 68 -8.52 14.38 19.31
C THR A 68 -7.44 15.00 18.42
N LYS A 69 -7.09 16.27 18.68
CA LYS A 69 -6.03 16.98 17.95
C LYS A 69 -4.70 16.20 17.89
N THR A 70 -4.42 15.41 18.91
CA THR A 70 -3.23 14.54 18.99
C THR A 70 -3.29 13.38 17.99
N GLU A 71 -4.45 12.74 17.81
CA GLU A 71 -4.65 11.65 16.84
C GLU A 71 -4.44 12.15 15.41
N LEU A 72 -5.09 13.27 15.05
CA LEU A 72 -4.88 13.93 13.75
C LEU A 72 -3.40 14.26 13.47
N THR A 73 -2.65 14.67 14.49
CA THR A 73 -1.21 14.96 14.35
C THR A 73 -0.41 13.70 14.05
N PHE A 74 -0.71 12.57 14.70
CA PHE A 74 -0.07 11.28 14.40
C PHE A 74 -0.31 10.84 12.96
N TYR A 75 -1.53 10.99 12.45
CA TYR A 75 -1.85 10.65 11.06
C TYR A 75 -1.10 11.52 10.05
N HIS A 76 -0.98 12.81 10.32
CA HIS A 76 -0.19 13.72 9.50
C HIS A 76 1.30 13.34 9.49
N GLU A 77 1.87 12.99 10.65
CA GLU A 77 3.28 12.54 10.76
C GLU A 77 3.51 11.22 10.04
N LEU A 78 2.59 10.26 10.19
CA LEU A 78 2.62 9.01 9.44
C LEU A 78 2.56 9.27 7.94
N TRP A 79 1.57 10.00 7.45
CA TRP A 79 1.47 10.30 6.02
C TRP A 79 2.68 11.07 5.49
N ALA A 80 3.29 11.96 6.28
CA ALA A 80 4.50 12.66 5.88
C ALA A 80 5.70 11.72 5.62
N GLN A 81 5.70 10.52 6.22
CA GLN A 81 6.71 9.48 6.03
C GLN A 81 6.34 8.49 4.91
N HIS A 82 5.17 8.66 4.27
CA HIS A 82 4.75 7.82 3.17
C HIS A 82 5.60 8.07 1.92
N SER A 83 6.33 7.05 1.48
CA SER A 83 7.10 7.01 0.25
C SER A 83 7.00 5.62 -0.38
N SER A 84 6.19 5.52 -1.44
CA SER A 84 6.10 4.30 -2.25
C SER A 84 7.22 4.26 -3.30
N VAL A 85 7.82 3.08 -3.50
CA VAL A 85 8.90 2.85 -4.47
C VAL A 85 8.29 2.44 -5.80
N ILE A 86 8.49 3.24 -6.84
CA ILE A 86 7.94 2.97 -8.17
C ILE A 86 9.00 2.29 -9.05
N MET A 87 8.80 1.03 -9.37
CA MET A 87 9.61 0.25 -10.31
C MET A 87 9.13 0.50 -11.76
N ASN A 88 9.40 1.70 -12.27
CA ASN A 88 9.01 2.16 -13.60
C ASN A 88 10.19 2.09 -14.58
N HIS A 89 10.49 0.89 -15.08
CA HIS A 89 11.56 0.69 -16.07
C HIS A 89 11.07 -0.19 -17.23
N PRO A 90 11.34 0.14 -18.51
CA PRO A 90 10.86 -0.61 -19.67
C PRO A 90 11.22 -2.11 -19.69
N ARG A 91 12.26 -2.51 -18.93
CA ARG A 91 12.62 -3.93 -18.69
C ARG A 91 11.48 -4.76 -18.09
N PHE A 92 10.51 -4.12 -17.45
CA PHE A 92 9.36 -4.76 -16.83
C PHE A 92 8.15 -4.79 -17.76
N ASP A 93 8.26 -4.26 -18.99
CA ASP A 93 7.17 -4.31 -19.97
C ASP A 93 6.77 -5.77 -20.23
N ARG A 94 5.49 -6.06 -20.00
CA ARG A 94 4.89 -7.39 -20.07
C ARG A 94 5.59 -8.45 -19.20
N ALA A 95 6.27 -8.03 -18.13
CA ALA A 95 6.88 -8.96 -17.19
C ALA A 95 5.79 -9.82 -16.52
N SER A 96 6.02 -11.13 -16.46
CA SER A 96 5.15 -12.04 -15.72
C SER A 96 5.24 -11.80 -14.22
N ILE A 97 4.20 -12.20 -13.48
CA ILE A 97 4.18 -12.15 -12.02
C ILE A 97 5.37 -12.90 -11.41
N ASP A 98 5.75 -14.04 -11.97
CA ASP A 98 6.92 -14.79 -11.48
C ASP A 98 8.23 -14.04 -11.70
N SER A 99 8.37 -13.36 -12.84
CA SER A 99 9.55 -12.52 -13.12
C SER A 99 9.64 -11.34 -12.15
N VAL A 100 8.51 -10.71 -11.86
CA VAL A 100 8.40 -9.65 -10.86
C VAL A 100 8.75 -10.19 -9.47
N ARG A 101 8.21 -11.34 -9.07
CA ARG A 101 8.50 -11.97 -7.76
C ARG A 101 9.99 -12.23 -7.58
N VAL A 102 10.65 -12.81 -8.58
CA VAL A 102 12.09 -13.08 -8.55
C VAL A 102 12.90 -11.79 -8.46
N HIS A 103 12.51 -10.76 -9.21
CA HIS A 103 13.17 -9.46 -9.14
C HIS A 103 12.97 -8.79 -7.77
N PHE A 104 11.74 -8.81 -7.26
CA PHE A 104 11.38 -8.19 -5.99
C PHE A 104 12.17 -8.79 -4.83
N ARG A 105 12.27 -10.13 -4.75
CA ARG A 105 13.12 -10.81 -3.75
C ARG A 105 14.55 -10.31 -3.78
N ARG A 106 15.19 -10.33 -4.95
CA ARG A 106 16.58 -9.87 -5.10
C ARG A 106 16.75 -8.40 -4.75
N TRP A 107 15.77 -7.58 -5.09
CA TRP A 107 15.79 -6.16 -4.75
C TRP A 107 15.71 -5.96 -3.24
N VAL A 108 14.80 -6.64 -2.54
CA VAL A 108 14.69 -6.64 -1.07
C VAL A 108 16.00 -7.07 -0.42
N ASP A 109 16.56 -8.22 -0.84
CA ASP A 109 17.85 -8.71 -0.33
C ASP A 109 18.96 -7.67 -0.52
N THR A 110 18.96 -6.95 -1.64
CA THR A 110 19.95 -5.90 -1.92
C THR A 110 19.78 -4.70 -0.98
N GLN A 111 18.55 -4.30 -0.65
CA GLN A 111 18.30 -3.21 0.29
C GLN A 111 18.73 -3.60 1.71
N GLU A 112 18.41 -4.81 2.17
CA GLU A 112 18.81 -5.30 3.49
C GLU A 112 20.34 -5.38 3.62
N ASN A 113 21.02 -5.84 2.58
CA ASN A 113 22.49 -5.86 2.53
C ASN A 113 23.11 -4.45 2.54
N GLN A 114 22.36 -3.42 2.14
CA GLN A 114 22.77 -2.01 2.24
C GLN A 114 22.47 -1.41 3.62
N GLY A 115 21.97 -2.22 4.58
CA GLY A 115 21.61 -1.77 5.92
C GLY A 115 20.26 -1.04 5.97
N LEU A 116 19.49 -1.06 4.88
CA LEU A 116 18.13 -0.55 4.86
C LEU A 116 17.20 -1.66 5.34
N SER A 117 16.60 -1.48 6.51
CA SER A 117 15.55 -2.38 7.00
C SER A 117 14.32 -2.23 6.11
N THR A 118 14.14 -3.11 5.14
CA THR A 118 12.97 -3.09 4.27
C THR A 118 11.81 -3.83 4.91
N GLN A 119 10.84 -3.07 5.40
CA GLN A 119 9.53 -3.59 5.85
C GLN A 119 8.64 -4.11 4.70
N TYR A 120 9.19 -4.26 3.49
CA TYR A 120 8.43 -4.64 2.30
C TYR A 120 8.20 -6.15 2.26
N ARG A 121 7.01 -6.59 2.70
CA ARG A 121 6.58 -8.00 2.58
C ARG A 121 5.84 -8.32 1.28
N MET A 122 5.39 -7.31 0.55
CA MET A 122 4.60 -7.46 -0.67
C MET A 122 4.86 -6.31 -1.65
N CYS A 123 4.66 -6.58 -2.94
CA CYS A 123 4.65 -5.57 -3.99
C CYS A 123 3.36 -5.60 -4.81
N MET A 124 2.95 -4.44 -5.31
CA MET A 124 1.84 -4.27 -6.22
C MET A 124 2.33 -4.35 -7.67
N VAL A 125 1.54 -4.96 -8.55
CA VAL A 125 1.79 -5.03 -9.99
C VAL A 125 0.64 -4.35 -10.72
N ILE A 126 0.99 -3.33 -11.50
CA ILE A 126 0.09 -2.59 -12.37
C ILE A 126 0.38 -3.00 -13.81
N ASP A 127 -0.38 -3.99 -14.27
CA ASP A 127 -0.45 -4.37 -15.66
C ASP A 127 -1.57 -3.61 -16.39
N GLU A 128 -1.79 -3.93 -17.67
CA GLU A 128 -2.80 -3.23 -18.48
C GLU A 128 -4.22 -3.44 -17.93
N GLU A 129 -4.53 -4.65 -17.46
CA GLU A 129 -5.85 -4.96 -16.86
C GLU A 129 -6.09 -4.16 -15.58
N SER A 130 -5.10 -4.15 -14.69
CA SER A 130 -5.14 -3.38 -13.45
C SER A 130 -5.27 -1.88 -13.74
N LEU A 131 -4.54 -1.37 -14.74
CA LEU A 131 -4.60 0.04 -15.15
C LEU A 131 -5.99 0.44 -15.66
N GLN A 132 -6.61 -0.37 -16.53
CA GLN A 132 -7.96 -0.10 -17.01
C GLN A 132 -8.98 -0.11 -15.86
N THR A 133 -8.91 -1.13 -15.01
CA THR A 133 -9.83 -1.26 -13.88
C THR A 133 -9.69 -0.08 -12.91
N LEU A 134 -8.46 0.39 -12.64
CA LEU A 134 -8.21 1.55 -11.78
C LEU A 134 -8.63 2.86 -12.43
N LEU A 135 -8.57 2.99 -13.76
CA LEU A 135 -9.07 4.19 -14.45
C LEU A 135 -10.58 4.37 -14.33
N ASP A 136 -11.31 3.26 -14.33
CA ASP A 136 -12.77 3.25 -14.16
C ASP A 136 -13.18 3.36 -12.68
N THR A 137 -12.21 3.29 -11.77
CA THR A 137 -12.46 3.34 -10.33
C THR A 137 -12.59 4.80 -9.87
N PRO A 138 -13.71 5.20 -9.24
CA PRO A 138 -13.87 6.55 -8.72
C PRO A 138 -12.90 6.80 -7.55
N PRO A 139 -12.42 8.02 -7.31
CA PRO A 139 -11.65 8.33 -6.11
C PRO A 139 -12.46 8.00 -4.84
N PRO A 140 -11.81 7.65 -3.72
CA PRO A 140 -12.52 7.39 -2.46
C PRO A 140 -13.35 8.62 -2.09
N GLN A 141 -14.67 8.45 -2.00
CA GLN A 141 -15.55 9.51 -1.51
C GLN A 141 -15.32 9.68 -0.01
N GLU A 142 -15.34 10.94 0.45
CA GLU A 142 -15.39 11.26 1.87
C GLU A 142 -16.70 10.70 2.45
N CYS A 143 -16.61 9.54 3.10
CA CYS A 143 -17.60 9.01 4.04
C CYS A 143 -19.05 8.99 3.52
N SER A 144 -19.38 8.12 2.57
CA SER A 144 -20.77 7.62 2.46
C SER A 144 -20.83 6.24 1.81
N ASP A 145 -21.43 5.33 2.56
CA ASP A 145 -21.90 3.97 2.25
C ASP A 145 -20.90 2.99 1.62
N GLU A 146 -20.62 1.97 2.43
CA GLU A 146 -19.88 0.74 2.17
C GLU A 146 -20.32 0.06 0.87
N LYS A 147 -19.86 0.54 -0.28
CA LYS A 147 -19.47 -0.38 -1.33
C LYS A 147 -18.07 -0.84 -0.98
N LEU A 148 -18.01 -2.02 -0.37
CA LEU A 148 -16.80 -2.84 -0.28
C LEU A 148 -16.23 -2.90 -1.70
N ILE A 149 -15.29 -2.01 -2.01
CA ILE A 149 -14.53 -2.09 -3.25
C ILE A 149 -13.72 -3.36 -3.06
N ASP A 150 -14.05 -4.41 -3.81
CA ASP A 150 -13.32 -5.66 -3.77
C ASP A 150 -11.85 -5.36 -4.08
N PRO A 151 -10.97 -5.31 -3.06
CA PRO A 151 -9.59 -4.83 -3.25
C PRO A 151 -8.81 -5.81 -4.12
N THR A 152 -9.27 -7.06 -4.22
CA THR A 152 -8.65 -8.10 -5.04
C THR A 152 -8.85 -7.91 -6.54
N ARG A 153 -9.76 -7.00 -6.94
CA ARG A 153 -10.14 -6.84 -8.35
C ARG A 153 -9.32 -5.80 -9.12
N HIS A 154 -8.58 -4.94 -8.41
CA HIS A 154 -7.99 -3.74 -9.01
C HIS A 154 -6.48 -3.78 -9.18
N VAL A 155 -5.77 -4.57 -8.36
CA VAL A 155 -4.30 -4.65 -8.37
C VAL A 155 -3.85 -6.07 -8.07
N LYS A 156 -2.80 -6.52 -8.76
CA LYS A 156 -2.17 -7.82 -8.49
C LYS A 156 -1.12 -7.65 -7.39
N VAL A 157 -1.27 -8.38 -6.28
CA VAL A 157 -0.31 -8.34 -5.15
C VAL A 157 0.60 -9.56 -5.20
N VAL A 158 1.89 -9.34 -5.03
CA VAL A 158 2.92 -10.38 -5.03
C VAL A 158 3.61 -10.39 -3.67
N PRO A 159 3.42 -11.44 -2.85
CA PRO A 159 4.11 -11.54 -1.57
C PRO A 159 5.57 -11.98 -1.76
N LEU A 160 6.41 -11.60 -0.80
CA LEU A 160 7.84 -11.95 -0.77
C LEU A 160 8.02 -13.46 -0.53
N LEU A 161 7.27 -14.03 0.41
CA LEU A 161 7.23 -15.46 0.73
C LEU A 161 5.86 -16.05 0.34
N PRO A 162 5.75 -17.35 0.01
CA PRO A 162 4.45 -18.00 -0.03
C PRO A 162 3.84 -17.91 1.37
N TYR A 163 2.61 -17.40 1.48
CA TYR A 163 1.90 -17.30 2.76
C TYR A 163 1.92 -18.66 3.45
N SER A 164 2.48 -18.72 4.67
CA SER A 164 2.11 -19.77 5.61
C SER A 164 0.67 -19.53 6.06
N ASP A 165 -0.08 -20.58 6.39
CA ASP A 165 -1.45 -20.45 6.90
C ASP A 165 -1.55 -19.45 8.08
N ASP A 166 -0.48 -19.34 8.88
CA ASP A 166 -0.38 -18.38 9.99
C ASP A 166 -0.29 -16.88 9.57
N GLU A 167 0.17 -16.55 8.36
CA GLU A 167 0.20 -15.16 7.85
C GLU A 167 -1.13 -14.76 7.18
N ILE A 168 -1.96 -15.74 6.77
CA ILE A 168 -3.29 -15.48 6.20
C ILE A 168 -4.23 -14.98 7.30
N ASP A 169 -4.15 -15.54 8.51
CA ASP A 169 -4.91 -15.06 9.67
C ASP A 169 -4.53 -13.61 10.06
N GLU A 170 -3.27 -13.21 9.85
CA GLU A 170 -2.79 -11.83 10.08
C GLU A 170 -3.28 -10.86 8.97
N LEU A 171 -3.45 -11.36 7.74
CA LEU A 171 -4.00 -10.63 6.60
C LEU A 171 -5.53 -10.49 6.65
N ASP A 172 -6.24 -11.50 7.14
CA ASP A 172 -7.69 -11.43 7.40
C ASP A 172 -7.99 -10.46 8.55
N GLY A 173 -7.08 -10.36 9.54
CA GLY A 173 -7.10 -9.29 10.54
C GLY A 173 -6.87 -7.89 9.95
N PHE A 174 -6.16 -7.78 8.83
CA PHE A 174 -5.94 -6.53 8.08
C PHE A 174 -7.15 -6.14 7.20
N MET A 175 -7.93 -7.11 6.71
CA MET A 175 -9.14 -6.85 5.91
C MET A 175 -10.43 -6.74 6.72
N GLY A 176 -10.39 -7.03 8.02
CA GLY A 176 -11.55 -6.94 8.89
C GLY A 176 -12.54 -8.08 8.64
N GLY A 177 -12.67 -8.95 9.64
CA GLY A 177 -13.87 -9.78 9.79
C GLY A 177 -15.09 -8.97 10.16
#